data_AF-A0A834DPD6-F1
#
_entry.id   AF-A0A834DPD6-F1
#
_cell.length_a   1.000
_cell.length_b   1.000
_cell.length_c   1.000
_cell.angle_alpha   90.00
_cell.angle_beta   90.00
_cell.angle_gamma   90.00
#
_symmetry.space_group_name_H-M   'P 1'
#
loop_
_entity.id
_entity.type
_entity.pdbx_description
1 polymer ?
#
loop_
_entity_poly.entity_id
_entity_poly.type
_entity_poly.pdbx_seq_one_letter_code
_entity_poly.pdbx_strand_id
1 'polypeptide(L)'
;MSFTCIPEKWGLSATGNKSDLVMRVDALVSSLPLRASRHDITFLQEHHSVLKTDPQEADVFFDVVAVADPLTREAQMMAQLLIVLGKIVNMKLKLFLNCRGQLSEAPLKSFYRFVLEPELTSVANGIIEPGAKFSDIPESPLLTLNMITPEGWLVETVRSNCDLDNIHLKDMETTVVAEYELEHLLLEGHCFDVVTEQPPRGLQFTLGTRSQPVAVDTIVMANLGYFQLKANPGVWILKLRHGKSEDIYQIVGHEGTDSQSDLGDVIVVLSSFRSKTLEIQVKKKPDKIKEDILTDQGEKKGMWDSIKSFTRSLHKEKDETETDVLNIFSVASGHLYERFLRIMMLSVLRNTRTPVKFWFLKNYLSPTFKEVIPHMAREYGFQYELVQYRWPRWLHRQTEKQRIIWGYKILFLDVLFPLAVDKIIFVDADQIVRHDLKELRDLDLGGAPYGYTPFCDSRTDMDGYRFWKKGYWASHLLRRKYHISALYVVDLQRFRRLAAGDRLRSQYQALSQDPDSLSNLDQDLPNNMIYQVAIKSLPQDWLWCETWCDDESKQRAKTIDLCNNPKTKEPKLKAAARIAPEWVEYDAEIRRLLDRLDTGKHALLTHDEL
;
A
#
# COMPACT_ATOMS: atom_id res chain seq x y z
N MET A 1 -2.39 -20.73 -2.18
CA MET A 1 -2.37 -22.21 -2.28
C MET A 1 -1.30 -22.71 -1.33
N SER A 2 -1.68 -23.51 -0.34
CA SER A 2 -0.76 -24.14 0.61
C SER A 2 -0.56 -25.58 0.16
N PHE A 3 0.61 -25.91 -0.40
CA PHE A 3 0.94 -27.29 -0.76
C PHE A 3 1.54 -27.99 0.46
N THR A 4 0.91 -29.08 0.90
CA THR A 4 1.48 -29.98 1.92
C THR A 4 1.75 -31.30 1.22
N CYS A 5 3.03 -31.61 1.02
CA CYS A 5 3.46 -32.86 0.41
C CYS A 5 3.90 -33.82 1.52
N ILE A 6 3.27 -34.99 1.59
CA ILE A 6 3.68 -36.07 2.50
C ILE A 6 4.29 -37.17 1.61
N PRO A 7 5.59 -37.45 1.71
CA PRO A 7 6.18 -38.55 0.98
C PRO A 7 5.97 -39.89 1.72
N GLU A 8 5.71 -40.96 0.96
CA GLU A 8 5.70 -42.33 1.48
C GLU A 8 7.11 -42.92 1.44
N LYS A 9 7.80 -42.84 2.60
CA LYS A 9 9.10 -43.46 2.95
C LYS A 9 10.36 -42.89 2.29
N TRP A 10 11.34 -42.55 3.13
CA TRP A 10 12.69 -42.14 2.72
C TRP A 10 13.75 -42.95 3.46
N GLY A 11 14.72 -43.51 2.71
CA GLY A 11 15.96 -44.05 3.23
C GLY A 11 17.05 -42.98 3.19
N LEU A 12 17.60 -42.59 4.35
CA LEU A 12 18.63 -41.56 4.46
C LEU A 12 20.03 -42.19 4.53
N SER A 13 20.95 -41.76 3.66
CA SER A 13 22.39 -41.97 3.83
C SER A 13 23.09 -40.60 3.96
N ALA A 14 24.00 -40.47 4.92
CA ALA A 14 24.57 -39.20 5.34
C ALA A 14 26.06 -39.11 5.01
N THR A 15 26.42 -38.23 4.07
CA THR A 15 27.80 -37.70 3.91
C THR A 15 27.74 -36.25 3.41
N GLY A 16 27.90 -35.27 4.30
CA GLY A 16 27.96 -33.84 3.93
C GLY A 16 27.87 -32.90 5.14
N ASN A 17 28.52 -31.73 5.04
CA ASN A 17 28.78 -30.72 6.08
C ASN A 17 27.66 -30.50 7.13
N LYS A 18 28.05 -30.40 8.41
CA LYS A 18 27.14 -30.30 9.56
C LYS A 18 26.14 -29.15 9.50
N SER A 19 26.46 -28.02 8.86
CA SER A 19 25.54 -26.90 8.68
C SER A 19 24.42 -27.21 7.68
N ASP A 20 24.74 -27.91 6.59
CA ASP A 20 23.76 -28.35 5.59
C ASP A 20 22.86 -29.45 6.17
N LEU A 21 23.43 -30.35 6.98
CA LEU A 21 22.65 -31.32 7.74
C LEU A 21 21.69 -30.63 8.72
N VAL A 22 22.16 -29.59 9.44
CA VAL A 22 21.31 -28.83 10.37
C VAL A 22 20.21 -28.07 9.64
N MET A 23 20.49 -27.43 8.49
CA MET A 23 19.46 -26.77 7.68
C MET A 23 18.45 -27.77 7.11
N ARG A 24 18.90 -28.94 6.65
CA ARG A 24 18.03 -30.00 6.15
C ARG A 24 17.18 -30.60 7.26
N VAL A 25 17.77 -30.86 8.44
CA VAL A 25 17.05 -31.37 9.61
C VAL A 25 16.07 -30.31 10.12
N ASP A 26 16.47 -29.05 10.21
CA ASP A 26 15.58 -27.95 10.60
C ASP A 26 14.43 -27.81 9.60
N ALA A 27 14.68 -27.78 8.29
CA ALA A 27 13.63 -27.77 7.27
C ALA A 27 12.67 -28.98 7.37
N LEU A 28 13.18 -30.14 7.77
CA LEU A 28 12.44 -31.40 7.90
C LEU A 28 11.65 -31.50 9.22
N VAL A 29 12.15 -30.87 10.29
CA VAL A 29 11.53 -30.86 11.63
C VAL A 29 10.58 -29.66 11.81
N SER A 30 10.91 -28.50 11.23
CA SER A 30 10.08 -27.30 11.24
C SER A 30 8.87 -27.40 10.30
N SER A 31 8.93 -28.27 9.29
CA SER A 31 7.77 -28.65 8.50
C SER A 31 7.03 -29.82 9.15
N LEU A 32 6.38 -29.59 10.30
CA LEU A 32 5.28 -30.48 10.68
C LEU A 32 4.22 -30.36 9.58
N PRO A 33 3.99 -31.39 8.74
CA PRO A 33 2.92 -31.31 7.77
C PRO A 33 1.63 -31.19 8.55
N LEU A 34 0.86 -30.13 8.29
CA LEU A 34 -0.56 -30.11 8.67
C LEU A 34 -1.15 -31.42 8.15
N ARG A 35 -1.58 -32.30 9.06
CA ARG A 35 -2.25 -33.57 8.72
C ARG A 35 -3.61 -33.23 8.13
N ALA A 36 -3.63 -32.75 6.89
CA ALA A 36 -4.84 -32.61 6.12
C ALA A 36 -5.23 -34.00 5.60
N SER A 37 -6.48 -34.40 5.84
CA SER A 37 -7.03 -35.60 5.23
C SER A 37 -7.05 -35.44 3.71
N ARG A 38 -6.51 -36.42 2.98
CA ARG A 38 -6.71 -36.49 1.53
C ARG A 38 -8.21 -36.64 1.26
N HIS A 39 -8.75 -35.77 0.42
CA HIS A 39 -10.11 -35.90 -0.09
C HIS A 39 -10.06 -36.60 -1.44
N ASP A 40 -10.66 -37.77 -1.53
CA ASP A 40 -10.87 -38.41 -2.82
C ASP A 40 -12.05 -37.74 -3.53
N ILE A 41 -11.79 -37.20 -4.71
CA ILE A 41 -12.80 -36.54 -5.54
C ILE A 41 -13.26 -37.55 -6.60
N THR A 42 -14.55 -37.87 -6.60
CA THR A 42 -15.16 -38.68 -7.67
C THR A 42 -15.49 -37.77 -8.86
N PHE A 43 -14.80 -37.96 -9.98
CA PHE A 43 -15.06 -37.21 -11.21
C PHE A 43 -16.20 -37.86 -12.01
N LEU A 44 -17.22 -37.08 -12.37
CA LEU A 44 -18.38 -37.56 -13.12
C LEU A 44 -18.05 -37.87 -14.59
N GLN A 45 -17.11 -37.12 -15.18
CA GLN A 45 -16.71 -37.23 -16.58
C GLN A 45 -15.23 -36.90 -16.74
N GLU A 46 -14.45 -37.79 -17.38
CA GLU A 46 -13.01 -37.56 -17.66
C GLU A 46 -12.64 -37.73 -19.15
N HIS A 47 -13.64 -37.78 -20.03
CA HIS A 47 -13.44 -38.14 -21.44
C HIS A 47 -13.14 -36.92 -22.34
N HIS A 48 -13.55 -35.73 -21.92
CA HIS A 48 -13.31 -34.46 -22.62
C HIS A 48 -12.75 -33.41 -21.66
N SER A 49 -11.99 -32.45 -22.19
CA SER A 49 -11.44 -31.32 -21.41
C SER A 49 -10.53 -31.71 -20.25
N VAL A 50 -9.88 -32.87 -20.32
CA VAL A 50 -8.88 -33.33 -19.34
C VAL A 50 -7.58 -33.65 -20.05
N LEU A 51 -6.48 -33.09 -19.56
CA LEU A 51 -5.13 -33.47 -19.92
C LEU A 51 -4.60 -34.45 -18.87
N LYS A 52 -4.08 -35.58 -19.32
CA LYS A 52 -3.52 -36.63 -18.46
C LYS A 52 -2.04 -36.81 -18.80
N THR A 53 -1.21 -36.87 -17.77
CA THR A 53 0.22 -37.17 -17.91
C THR A 53 0.57 -38.27 -16.91
N ASP A 54 1.17 -39.33 -17.41
CA ASP A 54 1.63 -40.44 -16.58
C ASP A 54 2.99 -40.10 -15.94
N PRO A 55 3.31 -40.73 -14.78
CA PRO A 55 4.61 -40.56 -14.14
C PRO A 55 5.75 -40.97 -15.08
N GLN A 56 6.87 -40.26 -15.00
CA GLN A 56 8.04 -40.53 -15.84
C GLN A 56 8.75 -41.82 -15.43
N GLU A 57 8.72 -42.14 -14.13
CA GLU A 57 9.36 -43.30 -13.55
C GLU A 57 8.31 -44.25 -12.97
N ALA A 58 8.57 -45.56 -13.07
CA ALA A 58 7.72 -46.61 -12.49
C ALA A 58 7.96 -46.80 -10.97
N ASP A 59 8.22 -45.70 -10.25
CA ASP A 59 8.44 -45.64 -8.81
C ASP A 59 7.33 -44.81 -8.13
N VAL A 60 7.49 -44.52 -6.84
CA VAL A 60 6.61 -43.63 -6.06
C VAL A 60 6.42 -42.31 -6.82
N PHE A 61 5.15 -41.90 -6.96
CA PHE A 61 4.77 -40.71 -7.67
C PHE A 61 3.79 -39.85 -6.87
N PHE A 62 3.76 -38.56 -7.18
CA PHE A 62 2.77 -37.62 -6.69
C PHE A 62 1.54 -37.65 -7.59
N ASP A 63 0.38 -37.97 -7.02
CA ASP A 63 -0.90 -37.91 -7.71
C ASP A 63 -1.48 -36.49 -7.62
N VAL A 64 -1.48 -35.77 -8.74
CA VAL A 64 -1.83 -34.35 -8.82
C VAL A 64 -3.08 -34.19 -9.68
N VAL A 65 -4.13 -33.65 -9.06
CA VAL A 65 -5.34 -33.22 -9.75
C VAL A 65 -5.38 -31.69 -9.75
N ALA A 66 -5.47 -31.10 -10.93
CA ALA A 66 -5.65 -29.68 -11.12
C ALA A 66 -6.97 -29.40 -11.83
N VAL A 67 -7.74 -28.42 -11.37
CA VAL A 67 -8.96 -27.95 -12.03
C VAL A 67 -8.81 -26.45 -12.23
N ALA A 68 -8.82 -26.02 -13.49
CA ALA A 68 -8.59 -24.63 -13.85
C ALA A 68 -9.53 -24.20 -14.98
N ASP A 69 -10.04 -22.97 -14.89
CA ASP A 69 -10.57 -22.28 -16.05
C ASP A 69 -9.39 -21.62 -16.78
N PRO A 70 -9.02 -22.04 -17.99
CA PRO A 70 -7.85 -21.52 -18.71
C PRO A 70 -7.94 -20.03 -19.02
N LEU A 71 -9.12 -19.42 -18.91
CA LEU A 71 -9.35 -18.00 -19.15
C LEU A 71 -9.23 -17.16 -17.86
N THR A 72 -8.59 -17.69 -16.82
CA THR A 72 -8.34 -16.99 -15.54
C THR A 72 -6.87 -16.67 -15.35
N ARG A 73 -6.59 -15.64 -14.55
CA ARG A 73 -5.22 -15.26 -14.18
C ARG A 73 -4.54 -16.33 -13.34
N GLU A 74 -5.30 -16.97 -12.47
CA GLU A 74 -4.84 -18.06 -11.60
C GLU A 74 -4.37 -19.25 -12.41
N ALA A 75 -5.01 -19.54 -13.54
CA ALA A 75 -4.57 -20.57 -14.48
C ALA A 75 -3.22 -20.24 -15.12
N GLN A 76 -2.93 -18.96 -15.42
CA GLN A 76 -1.62 -18.55 -15.95
C GLN A 76 -0.48 -18.86 -14.96
N MET A 77 -0.72 -18.66 -13.66
CA MET A 77 0.22 -19.04 -12.59
C MET A 77 0.33 -20.56 -12.43
N MET A 78 -0.82 -21.24 -12.37
CA MET A 78 -0.88 -22.70 -12.18
C MET A 78 -0.16 -23.45 -13.30
N ALA A 79 -0.27 -22.97 -14.55
CA ALA A 79 0.39 -23.60 -15.69
C ALA A 79 1.91 -23.71 -15.51
N GLN A 80 2.60 -22.61 -15.18
CA GLN A 80 4.05 -22.64 -14.96
C GLN A 80 4.42 -23.51 -13.74
N LEU A 81 3.63 -23.46 -12.67
CA LEU A 81 3.85 -24.27 -11.49
C LEU A 81 3.78 -25.78 -11.82
N LEU A 82 2.77 -26.21 -12.58
CA LEU A 82 2.62 -27.60 -13.01
C LEU A 82 3.76 -28.05 -13.93
N ILE A 83 4.23 -27.16 -14.83
CA ILE A 83 5.37 -27.43 -15.71
C ILE A 83 6.64 -27.66 -14.87
N VAL A 84 6.90 -26.82 -13.88
CA VAL A 84 8.07 -26.98 -13.00
C VAL A 84 7.93 -28.24 -12.16
N LEU A 85 6.78 -28.46 -11.51
CA LEU A 85 6.50 -29.65 -10.70
C LEU A 85 6.72 -30.94 -11.51
N GLY A 86 6.23 -31.02 -12.74
CA GLY A 86 6.42 -32.19 -13.59
C GLY A 86 7.87 -32.45 -14.03
N LYS A 87 8.79 -31.51 -13.83
CA LYS A 87 10.23 -31.71 -14.02
C LYS A 87 10.95 -32.10 -12.74
N ILE A 88 10.48 -31.63 -11.57
CA ILE A 88 11.20 -31.82 -10.29
C ILE A 88 10.71 -33.01 -9.48
N VAL A 89 9.49 -33.50 -9.70
CA VAL A 89 8.96 -34.68 -9.00
C VAL A 89 8.34 -35.67 -9.99
N ASN A 90 8.42 -36.96 -9.68
CA ASN A 90 7.69 -37.99 -10.43
C ASN A 90 6.18 -37.79 -10.23
N MET A 91 5.48 -37.23 -11.22
CA MET A 91 4.10 -36.76 -11.07
C MET A 91 3.15 -37.44 -12.05
N LYS A 92 2.02 -37.93 -11.54
CA LYS A 92 0.84 -38.26 -12.34
C LYS A 92 -0.11 -37.07 -12.32
N LEU A 93 -0.37 -36.46 -13.48
CA LEU A 93 -1.22 -35.27 -13.59
C LEU A 93 -2.57 -35.59 -14.22
N LYS A 94 -3.64 -35.09 -13.61
CA LYS A 94 -4.95 -34.90 -14.24
C LYS A 94 -5.32 -33.42 -14.18
N LEU A 95 -5.26 -32.72 -15.31
CA LEU A 95 -5.63 -31.32 -15.44
C LEU A 95 -6.98 -31.18 -16.14
N PHE A 96 -8.00 -30.76 -15.40
CA PHE A 96 -9.35 -30.47 -15.90
C PHE A 96 -9.42 -29.00 -16.33
N LEU A 97 -9.83 -28.76 -17.57
CA LEU A 97 -10.09 -27.45 -18.14
C LEU A 97 -11.59 -27.13 -18.02
N ASN A 98 -11.96 -26.43 -16.96
CA ASN A 98 -13.35 -26.13 -16.61
C ASN A 98 -13.73 -24.70 -17.01
N CYS A 99 -13.93 -24.48 -18.30
CA CYS A 99 -14.26 -23.16 -18.85
C CYS A 99 -15.69 -22.74 -18.53
N ARG A 100 -15.91 -21.42 -18.35
CA ARG A 100 -17.25 -20.85 -18.39
C ARG A 100 -17.83 -20.90 -19.80
N GLY A 101 -19.10 -21.31 -19.93
CA GLY A 101 -19.77 -21.45 -21.23
C GLY A 101 -20.12 -20.13 -21.93
N GLN A 102 -20.21 -19.02 -21.21
CA GLN A 102 -20.50 -17.69 -21.75
C GLN A 102 -19.59 -16.64 -21.11
N LEU A 103 -19.09 -15.72 -21.93
CA LEU A 103 -18.23 -14.60 -21.53
C LEU A 103 -18.86 -13.29 -22.01
N SER A 104 -19.05 -12.35 -21.10
CA SER A 104 -19.57 -11.01 -21.41
C SER A 104 -18.49 -10.05 -21.91
N GLU A 105 -17.23 -10.30 -21.56
CA GLU A 105 -16.08 -9.49 -21.91
C GLU A 105 -14.82 -10.33 -22.16
N ALA A 106 -13.76 -9.70 -22.67
CA ALA A 106 -12.46 -10.34 -22.82
C ALA A 106 -11.93 -10.77 -21.43
N PRO A 107 -11.69 -12.07 -21.21
CA PRO A 107 -11.44 -12.60 -19.86
C PRO A 107 -10.03 -12.30 -19.36
N LEU A 108 -9.05 -12.15 -20.26
CA LEU A 108 -7.67 -11.83 -19.96
C LEU A 108 -7.30 -10.51 -20.63
N LYS A 109 -6.91 -9.51 -19.81
CA LYS A 109 -6.53 -8.16 -20.25
C LYS A 109 -5.04 -7.87 -20.07
N SER A 110 -4.23 -8.88 -19.73
CA SER A 110 -2.81 -8.74 -19.39
C SER A 110 -1.97 -9.92 -19.83
N PHE A 111 -0.70 -9.64 -20.15
CA PHE A 111 0.34 -10.65 -20.31
C PHE A 111 0.91 -11.05 -18.94
N TYR A 112 1.30 -12.32 -18.78
CA TYR A 112 1.75 -12.84 -17.50
C TYR A 112 2.95 -13.79 -17.67
N ARG A 113 3.91 -13.69 -16.75
CA ARG A 113 5.04 -14.61 -16.59
C ARG A 113 5.23 -14.89 -15.10
N PHE A 114 5.39 -16.17 -14.77
CA PHE A 114 5.72 -16.61 -13.42
C PHE A 114 7.20 -16.96 -13.36
N VAL A 115 7.94 -16.33 -12.46
CA VAL A 115 9.39 -16.53 -12.31
C VAL A 115 9.63 -17.70 -11.37
N LEU A 116 9.76 -18.89 -11.96
CA LEU A 116 10.14 -20.11 -11.26
C LEU A 116 10.83 -21.05 -12.26
N GLU A 117 12.10 -21.35 -11.99
CA GLU A 117 12.89 -22.30 -12.77
C GLU A 117 13.05 -23.62 -12.00
N PRO A 118 13.08 -24.78 -12.69
CA PRO A 118 13.24 -26.09 -12.05
C PRO A 118 14.65 -26.30 -11.50
N GLU A 119 15.66 -25.67 -12.10
CA GLU A 119 17.07 -25.85 -11.78
C GLU A 119 17.83 -24.53 -11.90
N LEU A 120 18.96 -24.42 -11.19
CA LEU A 120 19.88 -23.29 -11.31
C LEU A 120 20.63 -23.36 -12.64
N THR A 121 20.46 -22.34 -13.48
CA THR A 121 21.14 -22.28 -14.78
C THR A 121 22.47 -21.52 -14.63
N SER A 122 23.58 -22.24 -14.80
CA SER A 122 24.93 -21.64 -14.78
C SER A 122 25.45 -21.40 -16.20
N VAL A 123 26.14 -20.28 -16.39
CA VAL A 123 26.85 -19.91 -17.63
C VAL A 123 28.33 -19.71 -17.29
N ALA A 124 29.20 -19.72 -18.29
CA ALA A 124 30.66 -19.62 -18.11
C ALA A 124 31.14 -18.43 -17.24
N ASN A 125 30.33 -17.36 -17.11
CA ASN A 125 30.65 -16.15 -16.34
C ASN A 125 29.81 -15.98 -15.05
N GLY A 126 29.02 -16.97 -14.62
CA GLY A 126 28.20 -16.88 -13.41
C GLY A 126 26.85 -17.58 -13.52
N ILE A 127 25.98 -17.35 -12.54
CA ILE A 127 24.60 -17.88 -12.53
C ILE A 127 23.69 -16.89 -13.26
N ILE A 128 22.81 -17.37 -14.14
CA ILE A 128 21.75 -16.51 -14.68
C ILE A 128 20.74 -16.26 -13.56
N GLU A 129 20.54 -14.99 -13.22
CA GLU A 129 19.51 -14.60 -12.28
C GLU A 129 18.12 -14.86 -12.89
N PRO A 130 17.20 -15.49 -12.15
CA PRO A 130 15.86 -15.76 -12.63
C PRO A 130 15.12 -14.43 -12.84
N GLY A 131 14.55 -14.24 -14.03
CA GLY A 131 13.87 -13.01 -14.40
C GLY A 131 12.70 -13.25 -15.35
N ALA A 132 11.74 -12.32 -15.38
CA ALA A 132 10.62 -12.37 -16.31
C ALA A 132 10.99 -11.65 -17.61
N LYS A 133 11.14 -12.41 -18.71
CA LYS A 133 11.30 -11.85 -20.06
C LYS A 133 9.99 -11.94 -20.84
N PHE A 134 9.54 -10.80 -21.34
CA PHE A 134 8.42 -10.70 -22.26
C PHE A 134 8.96 -10.40 -23.67
N SER A 135 8.73 -11.32 -24.60
CA SER A 135 9.10 -11.17 -26.02
C SER A 135 7.85 -10.99 -26.86
N ASP A 136 7.97 -10.33 -28.00
CA ASP A 136 6.91 -10.18 -29.01
C ASP A 136 5.60 -9.56 -28.46
N ILE A 137 5.75 -8.62 -27.52
CA ILE A 137 4.65 -7.83 -26.99
C ILE A 137 4.22 -6.79 -28.02
N PRO A 138 2.91 -6.61 -28.29
CA PRO A 138 2.44 -5.56 -29.19
C PRO A 138 2.92 -4.18 -28.79
N GLU A 139 3.47 -3.42 -29.74
CA GLU A 139 4.14 -2.15 -29.42
C GLU A 139 3.20 -0.95 -29.27
N SER A 140 2.02 -1.03 -29.89
CA SER A 140 1.06 0.08 -29.97
C SER A 140 0.24 0.32 -28.70
N PRO A 141 -0.16 -0.68 -27.89
CA PRO A 141 -0.91 -0.43 -26.67
C PRO A 141 -0.06 0.23 -25.59
N LEU A 142 -0.70 1.04 -24.72
CA LEU A 142 -0.08 1.50 -23.48
C LEU A 142 -0.13 0.36 -22.46
N LEU A 143 1.01 0.06 -21.84
CA LEU A 143 1.18 -1.04 -20.90
C LEU A 143 1.59 -0.51 -19.52
N THR A 144 1.22 -1.25 -18.49
CA THR A 144 1.66 -1.03 -17.11
C THR A 144 2.34 -2.30 -16.61
N LEU A 145 3.55 -2.19 -16.08
CA LEU A 145 4.24 -3.32 -15.46
C LEU A 145 3.80 -3.47 -14.00
N ASN A 146 3.38 -4.68 -13.62
CA ASN A 146 2.93 -4.98 -12.26
C ASN A 146 3.61 -6.25 -11.74
N MET A 147 4.22 -6.16 -10.55
CA MET A 147 4.84 -7.29 -9.85
C MET A 147 3.84 -7.92 -8.86
N ILE A 148 3.53 -9.20 -9.05
CA ILE A 148 2.64 -9.95 -8.15
C ILE A 148 3.50 -10.76 -7.20
N THR A 149 3.51 -10.33 -5.95
CA THR A 149 4.35 -10.92 -4.91
C THR A 149 3.50 -11.76 -3.94
N PRO A 150 4.12 -12.74 -3.25
CA PRO A 150 3.54 -13.33 -2.05
C PRO A 150 3.09 -12.24 -1.06
N GLU A 151 2.05 -12.53 -0.28
CA GLU A 151 1.38 -11.50 0.53
C GLU A 151 2.30 -10.87 1.58
N GLY A 152 3.18 -11.67 2.19
CA GLY A 152 4.16 -11.21 3.19
C GLY A 152 5.39 -10.50 2.63
N TRP A 153 5.43 -10.21 1.33
CA TRP A 153 6.58 -9.55 0.69
C TRP A 153 6.23 -8.10 0.38
N LEU A 154 7.08 -7.18 0.85
CA LEU A 154 7.10 -5.79 0.44
C LEU A 154 8.22 -5.59 -0.58
N VAL A 155 7.83 -5.40 -1.82
CA VAL A 155 8.73 -5.22 -2.95
C VAL A 155 8.62 -3.80 -3.47
N GLU A 156 9.76 -3.22 -3.84
CA GLU A 156 9.83 -1.91 -4.46
C GLU A 156 10.59 -1.93 -5.78
N THR A 157 10.32 -0.96 -6.65
CA THR A 157 11.14 -0.69 -7.83
C THR A 157 12.36 0.12 -7.41
N VAL A 158 13.55 -0.41 -7.70
CA VAL A 158 14.83 0.25 -7.38
C VAL A 158 15.47 0.88 -8.61
N ARG A 159 15.25 0.30 -9.80
CA ARG A 159 15.78 0.83 -11.05
C ARG A 159 14.78 0.62 -12.19
N SER A 160 14.68 1.60 -13.07
CA SER A 160 13.92 1.51 -14.31
C SER A 160 14.49 2.48 -15.34
N ASN A 161 14.53 2.10 -16.61
CA ASN A 161 14.88 3.01 -17.71
C ASN A 161 13.67 3.79 -18.27
N CYS A 162 12.45 3.48 -17.84
CA CYS A 162 11.24 4.14 -18.31
C CYS A 162 10.17 4.29 -17.21
N ASP A 163 9.08 4.96 -17.55
CA ASP A 163 7.87 4.99 -16.72
C ASP A 163 7.18 3.62 -16.79
N LEU A 164 7.18 2.88 -15.67
CA LEU A 164 6.57 1.55 -15.60
C LEU A 164 5.04 1.57 -15.59
N ASP A 165 4.44 2.74 -15.38
CA ASP A 165 2.99 2.91 -15.39
C ASP A 165 2.45 3.24 -16.77
N ASN A 166 3.29 3.78 -17.64
CA ASN A 166 2.93 4.27 -18.97
C ASN A 166 3.95 3.80 -20.03
N ILE A 167 4.13 2.48 -20.15
CA ILE A 167 5.05 1.88 -21.12
C ILE A 167 4.38 1.89 -22.50
N HIS A 168 4.90 2.71 -23.42
CA HIS A 168 4.51 2.67 -24.83
C HIS A 168 5.72 2.24 -25.65
N LEU A 169 5.78 0.94 -25.97
CA LEU A 169 6.96 0.31 -26.57
C LEU A 169 7.33 0.92 -27.93
N LYS A 170 6.35 1.42 -28.68
CA LYS A 170 6.58 2.12 -29.95
C LYS A 170 7.46 3.38 -29.82
N ASP A 171 7.43 4.03 -28.65
CA ASP A 171 8.23 5.24 -28.38
C ASP A 171 9.60 4.91 -27.78
N MET A 172 9.95 3.62 -27.65
CA MET A 172 11.17 3.17 -27.00
C MET A 172 12.19 2.67 -28.00
N GLU A 173 13.41 3.20 -27.90
CA GLU A 173 14.55 2.76 -28.73
C GLU A 173 15.26 1.53 -28.17
N THR A 174 15.07 1.24 -26.88
CA THR A 174 15.76 0.16 -26.16
C THR A 174 14.78 -0.74 -25.43
N THR A 175 15.26 -1.93 -25.03
CA THR A 175 14.48 -2.86 -24.22
C THR A 175 14.11 -2.22 -22.88
N VAL A 176 12.85 -2.40 -22.46
CA VAL A 176 12.40 -2.02 -21.13
C VAL A 176 13.06 -2.91 -20.08
N VAL A 177 13.73 -2.28 -19.11
CA VAL A 177 14.36 -2.98 -17.99
C VAL A 177 13.88 -2.37 -16.69
N ALA A 178 13.44 -3.22 -15.78
CA ALA A 178 13.01 -2.86 -14.45
C ALA A 178 13.64 -3.83 -13.43
N GLU A 179 14.27 -3.28 -12.40
CA GLU A 179 14.82 -4.04 -11.28
C GLU A 179 13.96 -3.77 -10.04
N TYR A 180 13.63 -4.85 -9.33
CA TYR A 180 12.83 -4.82 -8.12
C TYR A 180 13.62 -5.42 -6.97
N GLU A 181 13.41 -4.90 -5.77
CA GLU A 181 14.03 -5.39 -4.53
C GLU A 181 12.96 -5.83 -3.55
N LEU A 182 13.16 -6.98 -2.92
CA LEU A 182 12.42 -7.40 -1.73
C LEU A 182 12.98 -6.65 -0.52
N GLU A 183 12.42 -5.46 -0.26
CA GLU A 183 12.89 -4.57 0.80
C GLU A 183 12.64 -5.16 2.21
N HIS A 184 11.45 -5.74 2.41
CA HIS A 184 11.04 -6.27 3.70
C HIS A 184 10.14 -7.51 3.60
N LEU A 185 10.24 -8.35 4.62
CA LEU A 185 9.25 -9.35 4.98
C LEU A 185 8.28 -8.77 6.01
N LEU A 186 7.00 -9.14 5.88
CA LEU A 186 5.97 -8.74 6.82
C LEU A 186 5.86 -9.75 7.95
N LEU A 187 5.96 -9.23 9.17
CA LEU A 187 5.47 -9.87 10.37
C LEU A 187 4.08 -9.31 10.65
N GLU A 188 3.06 -10.15 10.60
CA GLU A 188 1.69 -9.74 10.86
C GLU A 188 1.12 -10.48 12.06
N GLY A 189 0.00 -10.00 12.59
CA GLY A 189 -0.67 -10.70 13.66
C GLY A 189 -1.98 -10.09 14.07
N HIS A 190 -2.58 -10.75 15.06
CA HIS A 190 -3.83 -10.40 15.68
C HIS A 190 -3.61 -10.15 17.17
N CYS A 191 -4.22 -9.12 17.72
CA CYS A 191 -4.11 -8.81 19.14
C CYS A 191 -5.49 -8.67 19.80
N PHE A 192 -5.67 -9.29 20.96
CA PHE A 192 -6.93 -9.29 21.71
C PHE A 192 -6.69 -9.08 23.21
N ASP A 193 -7.60 -8.34 23.85
CA ASP A 193 -7.66 -8.25 25.32
C ASP A 193 -8.38 -9.48 25.87
N VAL A 194 -7.71 -10.28 26.69
CA VAL A 194 -8.24 -11.54 27.25
C VAL A 194 -9.48 -11.36 28.14
N VAL A 195 -9.72 -10.15 28.66
CA VAL A 195 -10.87 -9.88 29.54
C VAL A 195 -12.11 -9.52 28.74
N THR A 196 -11.93 -8.71 27.69
CA THR A 196 -13.05 -8.22 26.88
C THR A 196 -13.28 -9.04 25.62
N GLU A 197 -12.30 -9.88 25.24
CA GLU A 197 -12.22 -10.59 23.95
C GLU A 197 -12.30 -9.64 22.75
N GLN A 198 -11.99 -8.36 22.96
CA GLN A 198 -12.01 -7.33 21.92
C GLN A 198 -10.57 -6.92 21.55
N PRO A 199 -10.36 -6.52 20.28
CA PRO A 199 -9.13 -5.87 19.86
C PRO A 199 -8.81 -4.62 20.69
N PRO A 200 -7.59 -4.50 21.28
CA PRO A 200 -7.15 -3.31 21.98
C PRO A 200 -6.75 -2.22 20.97
N ARG A 201 -7.75 -1.61 20.32
CA ARG A 201 -7.57 -0.63 19.25
C ARG A 201 -6.63 0.52 19.67
N GLY A 202 -5.64 0.80 18.83
CA GLY A 202 -4.65 1.86 19.07
C GLY A 202 -3.49 1.43 19.97
N LEU A 203 -3.50 0.21 20.51
CA LEU A 203 -2.33 -0.38 21.16
C LEU A 203 -1.16 -0.40 20.20
N GLN A 204 0.00 -0.01 20.70
CA GLN A 204 1.20 0.15 19.90
C GLN A 204 2.20 -0.93 20.24
N PHE A 205 2.76 -1.55 19.21
CA PHE A 205 3.88 -2.47 19.33
C PHE A 205 5.15 -1.84 18.77
N THR A 206 6.29 -2.26 19.32
CA THR A 206 7.62 -2.04 18.77
C THR A 206 8.28 -3.37 18.47
N LEU A 207 9.00 -3.44 17.36
CA LEU A 207 9.86 -4.56 17.00
C LEU A 207 11.30 -4.07 16.93
N GLY A 208 12.21 -4.83 17.53
CA GLY A 208 13.63 -4.48 17.50
C GLY A 208 14.53 -5.67 17.80
N THR A 209 15.83 -5.42 17.84
CA THR A 209 16.85 -6.39 18.22
C THR A 209 17.38 -6.05 19.62
N ARG A 210 18.26 -6.89 20.18
CA ARG A 210 18.89 -6.57 21.48
C ARG A 210 19.76 -5.30 21.41
N SER A 211 20.38 -5.02 20.27
CA SER A 211 21.21 -3.82 20.06
C SER A 211 20.38 -2.58 19.75
N GLN A 212 19.24 -2.75 19.06
CA GLN A 212 18.30 -1.67 18.75
C GLN A 212 16.88 -2.11 19.13
N PRO A 213 16.46 -1.93 20.40
CA PRO A 213 15.18 -2.44 20.92
C PRO A 213 13.94 -1.88 20.24
N VAL A 214 14.05 -0.70 19.62
CA VAL A 214 12.97 -0.05 18.86
C VAL A 214 13.51 0.22 17.46
N ALA A 215 13.23 -0.68 16.52
CA ALA A 215 13.61 -0.52 15.11
C ALA A 215 12.41 -0.05 14.28
N VAL A 216 11.24 -0.66 14.48
CA VAL A 216 9.99 -0.29 13.83
C VAL A 216 8.83 -0.35 14.82
N ASP A 217 7.75 0.37 14.52
CA ASP A 217 6.53 0.40 15.32
C ASP A 217 5.28 0.23 14.47
N THR A 218 4.18 -0.15 15.13
CA THR A 218 2.87 -0.29 14.49
C THR A 218 1.75 -0.05 15.51
N ILE A 219 0.51 0.01 15.01
CA ILE A 219 -0.69 0.13 15.83
C ILE A 219 -1.68 -1.00 15.51
N VAL A 220 -2.42 -1.43 16.53
CA VAL A 220 -3.46 -2.47 16.42
C VAL A 220 -4.77 -1.85 15.89
N MET A 221 -5.28 -2.42 14.80
CA MET A 221 -6.60 -2.09 14.23
C MET A 221 -7.75 -2.63 15.07
N ALA A 222 -8.94 -2.03 14.96
CA ALA A 222 -10.14 -2.62 15.56
C ALA A 222 -10.64 -3.82 14.74
N ASN A 223 -10.49 -3.78 13.40
CA ASN A 223 -10.79 -4.94 12.57
C ASN A 223 -9.81 -6.09 12.88
N LEU A 224 -10.33 -7.17 13.47
CA LEU A 224 -9.62 -8.43 13.76
C LEU A 224 -8.37 -8.28 14.64
N GLY A 225 -8.17 -7.15 15.33
CA GLY A 225 -6.93 -6.89 16.06
C GLY A 225 -5.68 -6.88 15.18
N TYR A 226 -5.84 -6.62 13.88
CA TYR A 226 -4.76 -6.76 12.92
C TYR A 226 -3.65 -5.74 13.15
N PHE A 227 -2.41 -6.19 13.07
CA PHE A 227 -1.22 -5.35 12.98
C PHE A 227 -0.21 -5.94 11.99
N GLN A 228 0.66 -5.09 11.46
CA GLN A 228 1.80 -5.52 10.63
C GLN A 228 3.05 -4.71 10.96
N LEU A 229 4.21 -5.36 10.88
CA LEU A 229 5.53 -4.81 11.10
C LEU A 229 6.43 -5.22 9.94
N LYS A 230 7.33 -4.32 9.55
CA LYS A 230 8.32 -4.57 8.49
C LYS A 230 9.59 -5.08 9.14
N ALA A 231 10.07 -6.21 8.66
CA ALA A 231 11.25 -6.86 9.23
C ALA A 231 12.05 -7.57 8.12
N ASN A 232 13.25 -7.99 8.47
CA ASN A 232 14.13 -8.76 7.61
C ASN A 232 14.56 -10.05 8.33
N PRO A 233 15.17 -11.02 7.62
CA PRO A 233 15.62 -12.26 8.25
C PRO A 233 16.48 -11.98 9.48
N GLY A 234 16.15 -12.63 10.61
CA GLY A 234 16.80 -12.37 11.88
C GLY A 234 15.94 -12.68 13.10
N VAL A 235 16.51 -12.42 14.28
CA VAL A 235 15.84 -12.59 15.58
C VAL A 235 15.36 -11.23 16.07
N TRP A 236 14.05 -11.13 16.26
CA TRP A 236 13.36 -9.92 16.66
C TRP A 236 12.71 -10.08 18.02
N ILE A 237 12.55 -8.96 18.71
CA ILE A 237 11.88 -8.85 20.00
C ILE A 237 10.70 -7.91 19.83
N LEU A 238 9.49 -8.43 20.05
CA LEU A 238 8.25 -7.67 20.05
C LEU A 238 7.94 -7.20 21.47
N LYS A 239 7.67 -5.90 21.64
CA LYS A 239 7.29 -5.30 22.93
C LYS A 239 6.11 -4.36 22.77
N LEU A 240 5.38 -4.14 23.85
CA LEU A 240 4.51 -2.98 23.94
C LEU A 240 5.36 -1.72 23.86
N ARG A 241 4.91 -0.73 23.09
CA ARG A 241 5.61 0.56 23.02
C ARG A 241 5.56 1.23 24.38
N HIS A 242 6.72 1.72 24.84
CA HIS A 242 6.82 2.51 26.06
C HIS A 242 5.89 3.74 26.03
N GLY A 243 5.24 4.01 27.16
CA GLY A 243 4.17 5.00 27.31
C GLY A 243 2.81 4.31 27.45
N LYS A 244 1.71 4.96 27.01
CA LYS A 244 0.33 4.50 27.27
C LYS A 244 0.06 3.01 27.00
N SER A 245 0.67 2.44 25.96
CA SER A 245 0.45 1.02 25.62
C SER A 245 1.03 0.10 26.71
N GLU A 246 2.27 0.32 27.10
CA GLU A 246 2.92 -0.41 28.20
C GLU A 246 2.37 -0.02 29.58
N ASP A 247 1.94 1.23 29.78
CA ASP A 247 1.37 1.70 31.04
C ASP A 247 0.02 1.03 31.35
N ILE A 248 -0.83 0.86 30.32
CA ILE A 248 -2.19 0.34 30.49
C ILE A 248 -2.23 -1.18 30.35
N TYR A 249 -1.46 -1.76 29.43
CA TYR A 249 -1.53 -3.18 29.10
C TYR A 249 -0.25 -3.93 29.45
N GLN A 250 -0.38 -5.25 29.57
CA GLN A 250 0.72 -6.19 29.60
C GLN A 250 0.41 -7.35 28.65
N ILE A 251 1.44 -7.91 28.01
CA ILE A 251 1.31 -9.13 27.21
C ILE A 251 1.21 -10.30 28.21
N VAL A 252 0.17 -11.12 28.06
CA VAL A 252 -0.11 -12.27 28.94
C VAL A 252 -0.06 -13.62 28.21
N GLY A 253 -0.06 -13.60 26.88
CA GLY A 253 0.05 -14.79 26.06
C GLY A 253 0.44 -14.43 24.63
N HIS A 254 1.07 -15.35 23.94
CA HIS A 254 1.40 -15.21 22.53
C HIS A 254 1.50 -16.58 21.85
N GLU A 255 1.08 -16.64 20.59
CA GLU A 255 1.20 -17.82 19.72
C GLU A 255 1.86 -17.44 18.40
N GLY A 256 2.46 -18.45 17.73
CA GLY A 256 3.19 -18.24 16.48
C GLY A 256 4.59 -17.62 16.65
N THR A 257 5.14 -17.62 17.87
CA THR A 257 6.46 -17.07 18.21
C THR A 257 7.49 -18.18 18.48
N ASP A 258 8.75 -17.82 18.76
CA ASP A 258 9.85 -18.76 19.03
C ASP A 258 10.29 -18.72 20.52
N SER A 259 9.48 -18.10 21.36
CA SER A 259 9.65 -18.05 22.82
C SER A 259 8.53 -18.82 23.52
N GLN A 260 8.77 -19.30 24.74
CA GLN A 260 7.69 -19.87 25.56
C GLN A 260 6.72 -18.79 26.02
N SER A 261 5.44 -19.14 26.16
CA SER A 261 4.36 -18.21 26.54
C SER A 261 4.52 -17.61 27.94
N ASP A 262 5.20 -18.33 28.85
CA ASP A 262 4.99 -18.11 30.28
C ASP A 262 5.98 -17.11 30.91
N LEU A 263 7.13 -16.84 30.28
CA LEU A 263 8.18 -15.98 30.85
C LEU A 263 9.10 -15.37 29.77
N GLY A 264 9.11 -14.04 29.65
CA GLY A 264 10.17 -13.29 28.96
C GLY A 264 9.71 -12.35 27.84
N ASP A 265 10.70 -11.85 27.10
CA ASP A 265 10.50 -11.06 25.88
C ASP A 265 9.83 -11.92 24.80
N VAL A 266 8.91 -11.35 24.02
CA VAL A 266 8.30 -12.05 22.87
C VAL A 266 9.31 -12.12 21.73
N ILE A 267 9.87 -13.31 21.50
CA ILE A 267 10.93 -13.52 20.49
C ILE A 267 10.32 -14.07 19.20
N VAL A 268 10.67 -13.44 18.08
CA VAL A 268 10.21 -13.81 16.74
C VAL A 268 11.41 -13.97 15.82
N VAL A 269 11.62 -15.17 15.31
CA VAL A 269 12.64 -15.52 14.32
C VAL A 269 12.00 -15.52 12.94
N LEU A 270 12.56 -14.71 12.04
CA LEU A 270 12.24 -14.72 10.62
C LEU A 270 13.35 -15.45 9.86
N SER A 271 13.10 -16.72 9.53
CA SER A 271 14.03 -17.60 8.82
C SER A 271 13.49 -18.11 7.48
N SER A 272 12.30 -17.66 7.07
CA SER A 272 11.61 -18.11 5.86
C SER A 272 10.98 -16.95 5.10
N PHE A 273 10.83 -17.12 3.78
CA PHE A 273 10.02 -16.24 2.93
C PHE A 273 8.51 -16.40 3.14
N ARG A 274 8.09 -17.41 3.91
CA ARG A 274 6.69 -17.56 4.31
C ARG A 274 6.32 -16.48 5.31
N SER A 275 5.11 -15.97 5.20
CA SER A 275 4.58 -15.01 6.18
C SER A 275 4.47 -15.67 7.54
N LYS A 276 4.86 -14.94 8.58
CA LYS A 276 4.69 -15.34 9.97
C LYS A 276 3.56 -14.51 10.57
N THR A 277 2.55 -15.20 11.08
CA THR A 277 1.36 -14.59 11.68
C THR A 277 1.38 -14.89 13.18
N LEU A 278 1.26 -13.84 13.99
CA LEU A 278 1.26 -13.93 15.44
C LEU A 278 -0.16 -13.78 16.00
N GLU A 279 -0.41 -14.41 17.15
CA GLU A 279 -1.56 -14.08 17.98
C GLU A 279 -1.04 -13.55 19.32
N ILE A 280 -1.41 -12.34 19.70
CA ILE A 280 -0.92 -11.66 20.90
C ILE A 280 -2.09 -11.39 21.85
N GLN A 281 -2.02 -11.96 23.03
CA GLN A 281 -3.01 -11.77 24.08
C GLN A 281 -2.49 -10.75 25.09
N VAL A 282 -3.27 -9.70 25.32
CA VAL A 282 -2.95 -8.65 26.29
C VAL A 282 -4.00 -8.58 27.38
N LYS A 283 -3.64 -7.96 28.49
CA LYS A 283 -4.56 -7.68 29.59
C LYS A 283 -4.28 -6.30 30.15
N LYS A 284 -5.33 -5.53 30.46
CA LYS A 284 -5.16 -4.28 31.22
C LYS A 284 -4.58 -4.55 32.61
N LYS A 285 -3.65 -3.72 33.05
CA LYS A 285 -3.12 -3.75 34.42
C LYS A 285 -4.25 -3.42 35.43
N PRO A 286 -4.26 -4.01 36.64
CA PRO A 286 -5.37 -3.89 37.58
C PRO A 286 -5.74 -2.45 37.96
N ASP A 287 -4.76 -1.55 38.02
CA ASP A 287 -4.91 -0.13 38.35
C ASP A 287 -5.34 0.74 37.15
N LYS A 288 -5.39 0.16 35.94
CA LYS A 288 -5.58 0.87 34.66
C LYS A 288 -6.81 0.42 33.86
N ILE A 289 -7.69 -0.37 34.48
CA ILE A 289 -8.88 -0.96 33.81
C ILE A 289 -9.76 0.10 33.11
N LYS A 290 -9.91 1.28 33.72
CA LYS A 290 -10.74 2.39 33.22
C LYS A 290 -10.05 3.29 32.20
N GLU A 291 -8.75 3.11 31.97
CA GLU A 291 -8.00 3.94 31.03
C GLU A 291 -8.17 3.41 29.59
N ASP A 292 -8.22 4.33 28.62
CA ASP A 292 -8.25 4.04 27.19
C ASP A 292 -7.10 4.79 26.52
N ILE A 293 -6.36 4.07 25.67
CA ILE A 293 -5.19 4.55 24.93
C ILE A 293 -5.55 5.80 24.12
N LEU A 294 -6.75 5.81 23.52
CA LEU A 294 -7.20 6.85 22.60
C LEU A 294 -7.87 8.05 23.28
N THR A 295 -8.10 7.96 24.60
CA THR A 295 -8.66 9.06 25.39
C THR A 295 -7.55 9.79 26.16
N ASP A 296 -7.59 11.12 26.13
CA ASP A 296 -7.03 11.94 27.20
C ASP A 296 -8.19 12.41 28.07
N GLN A 297 -8.11 12.14 29.38
CA GLN A 297 -8.79 13.02 30.32
C GLN A 297 -8.09 14.38 30.27
N GLY A 298 -8.88 15.44 30.19
CA GLY A 298 -8.44 16.78 29.79
C GLY A 298 -7.28 17.42 30.56
N GLU A 299 -6.74 18.47 29.93
CA GLU A 299 -6.00 19.59 30.53
C GLU A 299 -4.65 19.34 31.23
N LYS A 300 -4.00 18.18 31.09
CA LYS A 300 -2.57 18.06 31.42
C LYS A 300 -1.71 17.84 30.18
N LYS A 301 -1.21 18.96 29.65
CA LYS A 301 -0.20 19.12 28.56
C LYS A 301 1.13 18.33 28.74
N GLY A 302 1.24 17.38 29.67
CA GLY A 302 2.53 16.85 30.14
C GLY A 302 2.89 15.41 29.83
N MET A 303 2.06 14.62 29.11
CA MET A 303 2.34 13.17 28.93
C MET A 303 2.47 12.68 27.47
N TRP A 304 2.20 13.53 26.48
CA TRP A 304 2.45 13.19 25.06
C TRP A 304 3.89 13.43 24.60
N ASP A 305 4.72 14.11 25.38
CA ASP A 305 6.12 14.40 25.02
C ASP A 305 7.00 13.14 24.94
N SER A 306 6.59 12.05 25.59
CA SER A 306 7.28 10.75 25.50
C SER A 306 7.16 10.10 24.12
N ILE A 307 6.11 10.41 23.35
CA ILE A 307 5.88 9.90 21.98
C ILE A 307 6.76 10.65 20.96
N LYS A 308 7.06 11.93 21.21
CA LYS A 308 7.96 12.77 20.38
C LYS A 308 9.43 12.36 20.48
N SER A 309 9.81 11.58 21.49
CA SER A 309 11.22 11.30 21.80
C SER A 309 11.94 10.41 20.77
N PHE A 310 11.22 9.62 19.97
CA PHE A 310 11.85 8.69 19.02
C PHE A 310 12.02 9.26 17.61
N THR A 311 11.09 10.11 17.13
CA THR A 311 11.34 10.95 15.93
C THR A 311 12.47 11.95 16.16
N ARG A 312 12.70 12.36 17.42
CA ARG A 312 13.82 13.21 17.84
C ARG A 312 15.21 12.54 17.78
N SER A 313 15.32 11.21 17.77
CA SER A 313 16.65 10.57 17.94
C SER A 313 17.52 10.55 16.68
N LEU A 314 16.97 10.92 15.50
CA LEU A 314 17.74 11.12 14.26
C LEU A 314 18.08 12.58 13.95
N HIS A 315 17.47 13.57 14.63
CA HIS A 315 17.76 14.99 14.41
C HIS A 315 17.83 15.75 15.73
N LYS A 316 19.07 16.03 16.15
CA LYS A 316 19.38 16.85 17.31
C LYS A 316 19.43 18.32 16.89
N GLU A 317 18.31 19.04 17.00
CA GLU A 317 18.29 20.46 17.42
C GLU A 317 16.87 21.01 17.66
N LYS A 318 16.71 21.56 18.89
CA LYS A 318 15.75 22.57 19.41
C LYS A 318 14.23 22.28 19.47
N ASP A 319 13.78 22.31 20.73
CA ASP A 319 12.42 22.25 21.27
C ASP A 319 11.49 23.41 20.86
N GLU A 320 10.18 23.15 21.02
CA GLU A 320 8.98 24.03 20.97
C GLU A 320 8.19 24.21 19.64
N THR A 321 8.65 23.75 18.48
CA THR A 321 8.00 24.07 17.18
C THR A 321 7.21 22.94 16.47
N GLU A 322 7.24 21.68 16.94
CA GLU A 322 6.61 20.55 16.22
C GLU A 322 5.07 20.64 16.07
N THR A 323 4.37 21.43 16.91
CA THR A 323 2.91 21.62 16.79
C THR A 323 2.50 22.57 15.67
N ASP A 324 3.42 23.33 15.09
CA ASP A 324 3.12 24.26 13.99
C ASP A 324 3.68 23.76 12.64
N VAL A 325 3.68 22.44 12.42
CA VAL A 325 4.02 21.84 11.12
C VAL A 325 2.74 21.59 10.31
N LEU A 326 2.80 21.87 9.02
CA LEU A 326 1.75 21.55 8.06
C LEU A 326 2.03 20.18 7.43
N ASN A 327 1.22 19.18 7.75
CA ASN A 327 1.35 17.82 7.22
C ASN A 327 0.49 17.65 5.96
N ILE A 328 1.14 17.38 4.82
CA ILE A 328 0.48 17.19 3.53
C ILE A 328 0.76 15.81 2.99
N PHE A 329 -0.29 15.05 2.69
CA PHE A 329 -0.21 13.73 2.07
C PHE A 329 -0.56 13.82 0.60
N SER A 330 0.19 13.14 -0.26
CA SER A 330 -0.12 13.02 -1.68
C SER A 330 0.39 11.71 -2.27
N VAL A 331 -0.09 11.39 -3.47
CA VAL A 331 0.31 10.20 -4.22
C VAL A 331 0.39 10.56 -5.70
N ALA A 332 1.39 10.02 -6.38
CA ALA A 332 1.51 10.06 -7.83
C ALA A 332 1.82 8.65 -8.35
N SER A 333 1.41 8.38 -9.59
CA SER A 333 1.72 7.16 -10.32
C SER A 333 2.06 7.56 -11.76
N GLY A 334 3.28 7.28 -12.18
CA GLY A 334 3.83 7.68 -13.48
C GLY A 334 4.45 9.07 -13.51
N HIS A 335 5.38 9.27 -14.45
CA HIS A 335 6.26 10.44 -14.53
C HIS A 335 5.49 11.75 -14.74
N LEU A 336 4.35 11.70 -15.45
CA LEU A 336 3.52 12.88 -15.66
C LEU A 336 2.94 13.38 -14.33
N TYR A 337 2.36 12.50 -13.51
CA TYR A 337 1.81 12.88 -12.22
C TYR A 337 2.89 13.24 -11.21
N GLU A 338 4.08 12.64 -11.29
CA GLU A 338 5.23 13.05 -10.48
C GLU A 338 5.75 14.45 -10.83
N ARG A 339 5.63 14.86 -12.09
CA ARG A 339 5.90 16.24 -12.50
C ARG A 339 4.86 17.20 -11.92
N PHE A 340 3.58 16.87 -12.01
CA PHE A 340 2.53 17.64 -11.36
C PHE A 340 2.73 17.72 -9.84
N LEU A 341 3.07 16.60 -9.19
CA LEU A 341 3.33 16.51 -7.76
C LEU A 341 4.41 17.51 -7.30
N ARG A 342 5.53 17.60 -8.03
CA ARG A 342 6.59 18.57 -7.73
C ARG A 342 6.10 20.02 -7.81
N ILE A 343 5.24 20.32 -8.79
CA ILE A 343 4.64 21.65 -8.96
C ILE A 343 3.63 21.94 -7.85
N MET A 344 2.79 20.95 -7.47
CA MET A 344 1.89 21.07 -6.33
C MET A 344 2.67 21.41 -5.06
N MET A 345 3.76 20.66 -4.78
CA MET A 345 4.63 20.93 -3.64
C MET A 345 5.20 22.34 -3.66
N LEU A 346 5.76 22.78 -4.80
CA LEU A 346 6.31 24.12 -4.92
C LEU A 346 5.22 25.19 -4.72
N SER A 347 4.02 24.99 -5.27
CA SER A 347 2.90 25.91 -5.11
C SER A 347 2.47 26.06 -3.64
N VAL A 348 2.50 24.97 -2.85
CA VAL A 348 2.28 25.04 -1.39
C VAL A 348 3.34 25.90 -0.72
N LEU A 349 4.62 25.60 -0.99
CA LEU A 349 5.76 26.24 -0.32
C LEU A 349 5.85 27.74 -0.63
N ARG A 350 5.39 28.16 -1.81
CA ARG A 350 5.30 29.57 -2.18
C ARG A 350 4.19 30.32 -1.45
N ASN A 351 3.18 29.61 -0.96
CA ASN A 351 1.97 30.19 -0.38
C ASN A 351 1.81 29.95 1.13
N THR A 352 2.81 29.37 1.81
CA THR A 352 2.81 29.21 3.26
C THR A 352 4.14 29.63 3.88
N ARG A 353 4.07 30.18 5.10
CA ARG A 353 5.25 30.41 5.96
C ARG A 353 5.42 29.32 7.01
N THR A 354 4.43 28.43 7.11
CA THR A 354 4.41 27.34 8.08
C THR A 354 5.36 26.24 7.61
N PRO A 355 6.24 25.70 8.47
CA PRO A 355 7.07 24.55 8.11
C PRO A 355 6.23 23.40 7.56
N VAL A 356 6.60 22.87 6.40
CA VAL A 356 5.82 21.83 5.71
C VAL A 356 6.52 20.49 5.80
N LYS A 357 5.74 19.45 6.11
CA LYS A 357 6.14 18.05 5.98
C LYS A 357 5.25 17.33 4.97
N PHE A 358 5.86 16.84 3.90
CA PHE A 358 5.17 16.05 2.87
C PHE A 358 5.25 14.54 3.17
N TRP A 359 4.15 13.84 2.93
CA TRP A 359 4.03 12.40 3.12
C TRP A 359 3.64 11.76 1.79
N PHE A 360 4.36 10.71 1.38
CA PHE A 360 4.09 10.04 0.11
C PHE A 360 4.03 8.53 0.26
N LEU A 361 3.20 7.87 -0.57
CA LEU A 361 3.21 6.41 -0.66
C LEU A 361 4.42 5.92 -1.43
N LYS A 362 5.39 5.32 -0.73
CA LYS A 362 6.68 4.90 -1.29
C LYS A 362 6.56 4.04 -2.56
N ASN A 363 5.65 3.06 -2.55
CA ASN A 363 5.53 2.03 -3.59
C ASN A 363 5.02 2.52 -4.96
N TYR A 364 4.50 3.74 -5.02
CA TYR A 364 3.94 4.30 -6.25
C TYR A 364 4.84 5.33 -6.93
N LEU A 365 5.89 5.75 -6.23
CA LEU A 365 6.89 6.67 -6.75
C LEU A 365 7.96 5.93 -7.55
N SER A 366 8.37 6.52 -8.66
CA SER A 366 9.47 6.08 -9.49
C SER A 366 10.81 6.18 -8.73
N PRO A 367 11.80 5.35 -9.10
CA PRO A 367 13.17 5.50 -8.60
C PRO A 367 13.69 6.93 -8.78
N THR A 368 13.44 7.53 -9.95
CA THR A 368 13.86 8.90 -10.29
C THR A 368 13.30 9.93 -9.31
N PHE A 369 12.01 9.84 -8.95
CA PHE A 369 11.43 10.76 -7.97
C PHE A 369 12.06 10.59 -6.58
N LYS A 370 12.26 9.33 -6.16
CA LYS A 370 12.91 9.00 -4.87
C LYS A 370 14.34 9.54 -4.78
N GLU A 371 15.08 9.55 -5.88
CA GLU A 371 16.42 10.16 -5.95
C GLU A 371 16.39 11.69 -5.87
N VAL A 372 15.38 12.33 -6.47
CA VAL A 372 15.31 13.80 -6.59
C VAL A 372 14.76 14.48 -5.33
N ILE A 373 13.79 13.86 -4.65
CA ILE A 373 13.08 14.47 -3.51
C ILE A 373 14.00 14.97 -2.38
N PRO A 374 15.14 14.31 -2.02
CA PRO A 374 16.05 14.84 -0.99
C PRO A 374 16.74 16.14 -1.41
N HIS A 375 17.00 16.33 -2.71
CA HIS A 375 17.59 17.57 -3.24
C HIS A 375 16.56 18.70 -3.22
N MET A 376 15.32 18.41 -3.61
CA MET A 376 14.22 19.37 -3.49
C MET A 376 13.97 19.78 -2.04
N ALA A 377 14.02 18.84 -1.09
CA ALA A 377 13.84 19.11 0.34
C ALA A 377 14.88 20.11 0.87
N ARG A 378 16.14 19.99 0.42
CA ARG A 378 17.22 20.93 0.76
C ARG A 378 17.05 22.29 0.09
N GLU A 379 16.73 22.33 -1.20
CA GLU A 379 16.58 23.58 -1.97
C GLU A 379 15.40 24.41 -1.45
N TYR A 380 14.27 23.76 -1.17
CA TYR A 380 13.01 24.41 -0.82
C TYR A 380 12.68 24.41 0.68
N GLY A 381 13.52 23.80 1.51
CA GLY A 381 13.41 23.87 2.97
C GLY A 381 12.17 23.16 3.55
N PHE A 382 11.85 21.95 3.06
CA PHE A 382 10.74 21.14 3.59
C PHE A 382 11.21 19.79 4.14
N GLN A 383 10.39 19.17 4.98
CA GLN A 383 10.58 17.80 5.45
C GLN A 383 9.73 16.85 4.61
N TYR A 384 10.15 15.59 4.49
CA TYR A 384 9.31 14.57 3.86
C TYR A 384 9.48 13.20 4.51
N GLU A 385 8.49 12.34 4.33
CA GLU A 385 8.54 10.95 4.76
C GLU A 385 7.82 10.03 3.76
N LEU A 386 8.45 8.88 3.47
CA LEU A 386 7.91 7.87 2.57
C LEU A 386 7.21 6.79 3.40
N VAL A 387 5.89 6.84 3.42
CA VAL A 387 5.05 5.89 4.15
C VAL A 387 4.67 4.71 3.26
N GLN A 388 4.50 3.55 3.88
CA GLN A 388 4.17 2.31 3.17
C GLN A 388 3.51 1.36 4.16
N TYR A 389 2.38 0.79 3.74
CA TYR A 389 1.58 -0.17 4.48
C TYR A 389 1.12 -1.25 3.50
N ARG A 390 1.14 -2.54 3.86
CA ARG A 390 0.63 -3.59 2.97
C ARG A 390 -0.89 -3.69 3.10
N TRP A 391 -1.56 -3.88 1.96
CA TRP A 391 -2.97 -4.26 1.93
C TRP A 391 -3.21 -5.55 2.73
N PRO A 392 -4.01 -5.54 3.82
CA PRO A 392 -4.20 -6.71 4.66
C PRO A 392 -4.85 -7.89 3.92
N ARG A 393 -4.46 -9.11 4.26
CA ARG A 393 -4.95 -10.36 3.62
C ARG A 393 -6.47 -10.54 3.70
N TRP A 394 -7.05 -10.13 4.83
CA TRP A 394 -8.48 -10.28 5.10
C TRP A 394 -9.33 -9.24 4.36
N LEU A 395 -8.72 -8.16 3.87
CA LEU A 395 -9.42 -7.08 3.18
C LEU A 395 -9.44 -7.37 1.67
N HIS A 396 -10.62 -7.34 1.06
CA HIS A 396 -10.81 -7.64 -0.35
C HIS A 396 -9.86 -6.80 -1.22
N ARG A 397 -9.08 -7.46 -2.08
CA ARG A 397 -7.98 -6.81 -2.81
C ARG A 397 -8.45 -6.29 -4.16
N GLN A 398 -7.94 -5.12 -4.55
CA GLN A 398 -8.10 -4.59 -5.90
C GLN A 398 -6.97 -5.08 -6.82
N THR A 399 -7.30 -5.33 -8.09
CA THR A 399 -6.34 -5.78 -9.12
C THR A 399 -5.78 -4.62 -9.93
N GLU A 400 -6.60 -3.61 -10.22
CA GLU A 400 -6.21 -2.42 -10.98
C GLU A 400 -5.41 -1.43 -10.11
N LYS A 401 -4.26 -0.98 -10.60
CA LYS A 401 -3.34 -0.08 -9.87
C LYS A 401 -4.05 1.18 -9.37
N GLN A 402 -4.87 1.80 -10.22
CA GLN A 402 -5.63 3.00 -9.90
C GLN A 402 -6.59 2.79 -8.71
N ARG A 403 -7.36 1.69 -8.71
CA ARG A 403 -8.28 1.36 -7.62
C ARG A 403 -7.55 1.05 -6.32
N ILE A 404 -6.35 0.45 -6.39
CA ILE A 404 -5.50 0.25 -5.21
C ILE A 404 -5.06 1.60 -4.64
N ILE A 405 -4.59 2.55 -5.48
CA ILE A 405 -4.19 3.89 -5.06
C ILE A 405 -5.35 4.63 -4.38
N TRP A 406 -6.54 4.57 -4.97
CA TRP A 406 -7.75 5.13 -4.34
C TRP A 406 -8.04 4.52 -2.97
N GLY A 407 -7.84 3.21 -2.81
CA GLY A 407 -7.95 2.55 -1.52
C GLY A 407 -6.97 3.12 -0.49
N TYR A 408 -5.70 3.33 -0.86
CA TYR A 408 -4.70 3.92 0.05
C TYR A 408 -4.99 5.37 0.44
N LYS A 409 -5.69 6.14 -0.41
CA LYS A 409 -6.13 7.50 -0.06
C LYS A 409 -7.11 7.51 1.12
N ILE A 410 -7.88 6.45 1.36
CA ILE A 410 -8.98 6.49 2.34
C ILE A 410 -8.96 5.38 3.40
N LEU A 411 -8.61 4.14 3.04
CA LEU A 411 -8.82 2.97 3.88
C LEU A 411 -7.81 2.83 5.03
N PHE A 412 -6.65 3.49 4.94
CA PHE A 412 -5.53 3.26 5.87
C PHE A 412 -5.05 4.53 6.58
N LEU A 413 -5.81 5.63 6.53
CA LEU A 413 -5.42 6.92 7.11
C LEU A 413 -5.11 6.84 8.63
N ASP A 414 -5.75 5.94 9.37
CA ASP A 414 -5.53 5.71 10.79
C ASP A 414 -4.16 5.09 11.11
N VAL A 415 -3.66 4.22 10.23
CA VAL A 415 -2.49 3.36 10.44
C VAL A 415 -1.27 3.76 9.60
N LEU A 416 -1.48 4.52 8.52
CA LEU A 416 -0.41 4.92 7.60
C LEU A 416 0.53 5.96 8.21
N PHE A 417 0.01 6.77 9.13
CA PHE A 417 0.76 7.85 9.79
C PHE A 417 1.01 7.53 11.26
N PRO A 418 2.15 7.97 11.82
CA PRO A 418 2.42 7.86 13.25
C PRO A 418 1.33 8.50 14.11
N LEU A 419 1.17 8.05 15.36
CA LEU A 419 0.19 8.62 16.29
C LEU A 419 0.45 10.10 16.62
N ALA A 420 1.71 10.56 16.48
CA ALA A 420 2.10 11.95 16.72
C ALA A 420 1.58 12.93 15.65
N VAL A 421 1.08 12.43 14.51
CA VAL A 421 0.46 13.28 13.50
C VAL A 421 -1.01 13.48 13.87
N ASP A 422 -1.35 14.71 14.23
CA ASP A 422 -2.69 15.07 14.72
C ASP A 422 -3.68 15.28 13.58
N LYS A 423 -3.25 15.98 12.53
CA LYS A 423 -4.07 16.33 11.38
C LYS A 423 -3.23 16.26 10.11
N ILE A 424 -3.84 15.78 9.03
CA ILE A 424 -3.19 15.68 7.72
C ILE A 424 -4.12 16.19 6.62
N ILE A 425 -3.54 16.84 5.62
CA ILE A 425 -4.28 17.36 4.46
C ILE A 425 -3.86 16.54 3.24
N PHE A 426 -4.80 15.93 2.56
CA PHE A 426 -4.54 15.34 1.25
C PHE A 426 -4.69 16.40 0.16
N VAL A 427 -3.71 16.48 -0.73
CA VAL A 427 -3.74 17.34 -1.92
C VAL A 427 -3.40 16.48 -3.13
N ASP A 428 -4.30 16.43 -4.13
CA ASP A 428 -4.04 15.67 -5.35
C ASP A 428 -2.83 16.23 -6.12
N ALA A 429 -2.13 15.35 -6.83
CA ALA A 429 -0.84 15.69 -7.42
C ALA A 429 -0.95 16.81 -8.49
N ASP A 430 -2.08 16.92 -9.17
CA ASP A 430 -2.34 17.90 -10.23
C ASP A 430 -3.03 19.18 -9.75
N GLN A 431 -3.04 19.44 -8.44
CA GLN A 431 -3.52 20.70 -7.89
C GLN A 431 -2.46 21.81 -7.90
N ILE A 432 -2.92 23.05 -8.10
CA ILE A 432 -2.16 24.27 -7.84
C ILE A 432 -2.74 24.96 -6.60
N VAL A 433 -1.91 25.19 -5.59
CA VAL A 433 -2.28 25.86 -4.34
C VAL A 433 -1.87 27.33 -4.40
N ARG A 434 -2.83 28.23 -4.11
CA ARG A 434 -2.68 29.70 -4.17
C ARG A 434 -2.82 30.39 -2.82
N HIS A 435 -3.11 29.66 -1.76
CA HIS A 435 -3.36 30.19 -0.41
C HIS A 435 -2.73 29.29 0.66
N ASP A 436 -2.59 29.84 1.87
CA ASP A 436 -1.97 29.11 2.98
C ASP A 436 -2.88 27.98 3.48
N LEU A 437 -2.46 26.73 3.22
CA LEU A 437 -3.14 25.52 3.68
C LEU A 437 -3.19 25.40 5.21
N LYS A 438 -2.45 26.22 5.96
CA LYS A 438 -2.61 26.39 7.40
C LYS A 438 -4.07 26.68 7.78
N GLU A 439 -4.79 27.43 6.96
CA GLU A 439 -6.21 27.70 7.19
C GLU A 439 -7.07 26.43 7.22
N LEU A 440 -6.78 25.41 6.40
CA LEU A 440 -7.46 24.11 6.45
C LEU A 440 -7.04 23.29 7.68
N ARG A 441 -5.75 23.36 8.05
CA ARG A 441 -5.24 22.71 9.26
C ARG A 441 -5.93 23.28 10.50
N ASP A 442 -6.16 24.58 10.55
CA ASP A 442 -6.72 25.26 11.72
C ASP A 442 -8.27 25.30 11.69
N LEU A 443 -8.89 24.90 10.58
CA LEU A 443 -10.35 24.85 10.43
C LEU A 443 -11.00 23.89 11.44
N ASP A 444 -12.03 24.38 12.12
CA ASP A 444 -12.89 23.56 12.98
C ASP A 444 -13.83 22.67 12.14
N LEU A 445 -13.64 21.36 12.28
CA LEU A 445 -14.43 20.34 11.61
C LEU A 445 -15.77 20.05 12.32
N GLY A 446 -16.08 20.73 13.44
CA GLY A 446 -17.34 20.58 14.16
C GLY A 446 -17.55 19.16 14.69
N GLY A 447 -16.47 18.50 15.11
CA GLY A 447 -16.47 17.13 15.59
C GLY A 447 -16.48 16.04 14.51
N ALA A 448 -16.51 16.40 13.22
CA ALA A 448 -16.32 15.48 12.11
C ALA A 448 -14.85 15.02 12.02
N PRO A 449 -14.56 13.74 11.72
CA PRO A 449 -13.19 13.23 11.60
C PRO A 449 -12.46 13.72 10.34
N TYR A 450 -13.18 14.19 9.33
CA TYR A 450 -12.60 14.76 8.12
C TYR A 450 -13.51 15.79 7.47
N GLY A 451 -12.92 16.67 6.66
CA GLY A 451 -13.60 17.66 5.84
C GLY A 451 -13.20 17.56 4.39
N TYR A 452 -14.19 17.60 3.49
CA TYR A 452 -14.01 17.51 2.04
C TYR A 452 -14.64 18.70 1.34
N THR A 453 -14.12 19.06 0.17
CA THR A 453 -14.74 20.06 -0.70
C THR A 453 -15.92 19.47 -1.47
N PRO A 454 -17.09 20.14 -1.50
CA PRO A 454 -18.21 19.70 -2.33
C PRO A 454 -17.97 19.99 -3.82
N PHE A 455 -18.68 19.28 -4.69
CA PHE A 455 -18.73 19.63 -6.11
C PHE A 455 -19.23 21.05 -6.31
N CYS A 456 -18.57 21.79 -7.22
CA CYS A 456 -19.05 23.07 -7.69
C CYS A 456 -20.39 22.91 -8.40
N ASP A 457 -21.30 23.82 -8.08
CA ASP A 457 -22.65 23.81 -8.63
C ASP A 457 -22.94 24.97 -9.57
N SER A 458 -21.97 25.85 -9.84
CA SER A 458 -22.22 27.13 -10.50
C SER A 458 -22.21 27.08 -12.03
N ARG A 459 -21.50 26.13 -12.65
CA ARG A 459 -21.48 26.00 -14.12
C ARG A 459 -22.68 25.18 -14.62
N THR A 460 -23.69 25.85 -15.17
CA THR A 460 -25.00 25.26 -15.52
C THR A 460 -24.99 24.44 -16.81
N ASP A 461 -24.07 24.70 -17.75
CA ASP A 461 -23.94 23.92 -19.01
C ASP A 461 -23.47 22.47 -18.78
N MET A 462 -23.17 22.13 -17.53
CA MET A 462 -22.69 20.82 -17.08
C MET A 462 -23.72 20.07 -16.25
N ASP A 463 -24.93 20.61 -16.05
CA ASP A 463 -26.01 20.00 -15.26
C ASP A 463 -26.39 18.59 -15.76
N GLY A 464 -26.26 18.34 -17.06
CA GLY A 464 -26.48 17.01 -17.65
C GLY A 464 -25.57 15.92 -17.08
N TYR A 465 -24.34 16.27 -16.71
CA TYR A 465 -23.30 15.36 -16.21
C TYR A 465 -23.28 15.20 -14.69
N ARG A 466 -24.15 15.93 -13.95
CA ARG A 466 -24.22 15.87 -12.48
C ARG A 466 -24.95 14.62 -12.01
N PHE A 467 -24.29 13.47 -12.11
CA PHE A 467 -24.87 12.18 -11.73
C PHE A 467 -25.30 12.13 -10.25
N TRP A 468 -24.62 12.87 -9.37
CA TRP A 468 -24.94 12.92 -7.94
C TRP A 468 -26.27 13.61 -7.62
N LYS A 469 -26.87 14.33 -8.57
CA LYS A 469 -28.20 14.97 -8.44
C LYS A 469 -29.34 14.08 -8.94
N LYS A 470 -29.07 12.83 -9.34
CA LYS A 470 -30.05 11.90 -9.89
C LYS A 470 -29.90 10.50 -9.27
N GLY A 471 -30.93 9.67 -9.44
CA GLY A 471 -30.90 8.25 -9.10
C GLY A 471 -30.47 7.96 -7.66
N TYR A 472 -29.62 6.96 -7.50
CA TYR A 472 -29.13 6.47 -6.21
C TYR A 472 -28.56 7.59 -5.33
N TRP A 473 -27.64 8.41 -5.86
CA TRP A 473 -26.95 9.43 -5.07
C TRP A 473 -27.88 10.52 -4.54
N ALA A 474 -28.85 10.97 -5.35
CA ALA A 474 -29.84 11.94 -4.87
C ALA A 474 -30.71 11.39 -3.75
N SER A 475 -31.18 10.14 -3.90
CA SER A 475 -31.97 9.45 -2.87
C SER A 475 -31.17 9.19 -1.60
N HIS A 476 -29.90 8.80 -1.73
CA HIS A 476 -29.03 8.51 -0.60
C HIS A 476 -28.61 9.76 0.17
N LEU A 477 -28.17 10.83 -0.53
CA LEU A 477 -27.64 12.03 0.10
C LEU A 477 -28.73 12.97 0.65
N LEU A 478 -29.96 12.85 0.16
CA LEU A 478 -31.08 13.75 0.49
C LEU A 478 -30.71 15.23 0.25
N ARG A 479 -30.42 15.98 1.32
CA ARG A 479 -30.02 17.39 1.29
C ARG A 479 -28.52 17.61 1.47
N ARG A 480 -27.73 16.55 1.65
CA ARG A 480 -26.28 16.62 1.81
C ARG A 480 -25.61 16.79 0.46
N LYS A 481 -24.46 17.47 0.47
CA LYS A 481 -23.64 17.64 -0.73
C LYS A 481 -22.88 16.37 -1.04
N TYR A 482 -22.60 16.17 -2.33
CA TYR A 482 -21.63 15.17 -2.79
C TYR A 482 -20.24 15.81 -2.86
N HIS A 483 -19.25 15.14 -2.27
CA HIS A 483 -17.90 15.68 -2.05
C HIS A 483 -16.85 15.04 -2.96
N ILE A 484 -15.75 15.77 -3.24
CA ILE A 484 -14.66 15.36 -4.14
C ILE A 484 -13.41 14.96 -3.34
N SER A 485 -12.72 13.90 -3.75
CA SER A 485 -11.51 13.37 -3.09
C SER A 485 -10.17 14.01 -3.54
N ALA A 486 -10.23 15.20 -4.14
CA ALA A 486 -9.06 15.92 -4.65
C ALA A 486 -8.36 16.74 -3.54
N LEU A 487 -9.13 17.31 -2.61
CA LEU A 487 -8.63 18.05 -1.45
C LEU A 487 -9.49 17.73 -0.23
N TYR A 488 -8.87 17.21 0.82
CA TYR A 488 -9.55 16.97 2.09
C TYR A 488 -8.59 17.04 3.28
N VAL A 489 -9.15 17.33 4.46
CA VAL A 489 -8.43 17.39 5.72
C VAL A 489 -8.94 16.32 6.67
N VAL A 490 -8.05 15.65 7.38
CA VAL A 490 -8.37 14.55 8.30
C VAL A 490 -7.81 14.90 9.66
N ASP A 491 -8.69 15.02 10.66
CA ASP A 491 -8.30 15.03 12.07
C ASP A 491 -8.04 13.59 12.49
N LEU A 492 -6.77 13.18 12.45
CA LEU A 492 -6.36 11.80 12.71
C LEU A 492 -6.65 11.37 14.15
N GLN A 493 -6.56 12.29 15.11
CA GLN A 493 -6.94 11.98 16.49
C GLN A 493 -8.42 11.62 16.56
N ARG A 494 -9.30 12.46 15.98
CA ARG A 494 -10.75 12.20 15.95
C ARG A 494 -11.09 10.98 15.10
N PHE A 495 -10.43 10.81 13.97
CA PHE A 495 -10.61 9.68 13.04
C PHE A 495 -10.33 8.35 13.74
N ARG A 496 -9.21 8.24 14.47
CA ARG A 496 -8.85 7.06 15.27
C ARG A 496 -9.81 6.84 16.44
N ARG A 497 -10.15 7.90 17.20
CA ARG A 497 -11.12 7.82 18.33
C ARG A 497 -12.48 7.25 17.88
N LEU A 498 -12.96 7.68 16.72
CA LEU A 498 -14.25 7.26 16.18
C LEU A 498 -14.23 5.90 15.46
N ALA A 499 -13.08 5.22 15.32
CA ALA A 499 -12.92 4.06 14.43
C ALA A 499 -13.41 4.34 13.00
N ALA A 500 -13.18 5.55 12.50
CA ALA A 500 -13.63 5.92 11.16
C ALA A 500 -12.98 5.00 10.11
N GLY A 501 -11.68 4.70 10.24
CA GLY A 501 -10.96 3.77 9.37
C GLY A 501 -11.57 2.37 9.36
N ASP A 502 -11.86 1.81 10.54
CA ASP A 502 -12.43 0.47 10.63
C ASP A 502 -13.84 0.39 10.00
N ARG A 503 -14.67 1.42 10.22
CA ARG A 503 -16.00 1.51 9.60
C ARG A 503 -15.91 1.60 8.08
N LEU A 504 -14.99 2.41 7.57
CA LEU A 504 -14.74 2.55 6.14
C LEU A 504 -14.29 1.22 5.52
N ARG A 505 -13.36 0.49 6.16
CA ARG A 505 -12.90 -0.83 5.70
C ARG A 505 -14.01 -1.87 5.73
N SER A 506 -14.84 -1.91 6.77
CA SER A 506 -15.99 -2.83 6.84
C SER A 506 -17.03 -2.54 5.76
N GLN A 507 -17.37 -1.27 5.52
CA GLN A 507 -18.29 -0.92 4.44
C GLN A 507 -17.70 -1.24 3.07
N TYR A 508 -16.41 -0.93 2.87
CA TYR A 508 -15.69 -1.30 1.67
C TYR A 508 -15.75 -2.80 1.41
N GLN A 509 -15.46 -3.63 2.41
CA GLN A 509 -15.49 -5.10 2.30
C GLN A 509 -16.85 -5.63 1.82
N ALA A 510 -17.93 -5.01 2.27
CA ALA A 510 -19.30 -5.38 1.90
C ALA A 510 -19.62 -4.97 0.45
N LEU A 511 -19.24 -3.75 0.05
CA LEU A 511 -19.52 -3.23 -1.29
C LEU A 511 -18.63 -3.85 -2.37
N SER A 512 -17.33 -4.02 -2.08
CA SER A 512 -16.31 -4.37 -3.06
C SER A 512 -16.44 -5.77 -3.67
N GLN A 513 -17.36 -6.60 -3.17
CA GLN A 513 -17.71 -7.89 -3.77
C GLN A 513 -18.36 -7.72 -5.15
N ASP A 514 -19.04 -6.59 -5.35
CA ASP A 514 -19.54 -6.16 -6.66
C ASP A 514 -18.49 -5.25 -7.33
N PRO A 515 -17.87 -5.66 -8.45
CA PRO A 515 -16.89 -4.84 -9.17
C PRO A 515 -17.44 -3.51 -9.68
N ASP A 516 -18.75 -3.44 -9.96
CA ASP A 516 -19.41 -2.23 -10.45
C ASP A 516 -19.79 -1.26 -9.32
N SER A 517 -19.59 -1.68 -8.06
CA SER A 517 -19.70 -0.79 -6.90
C SER A 517 -18.52 0.16 -6.81
N LEU A 518 -18.76 1.32 -6.18
CA LEU A 518 -17.73 2.33 -5.88
C LEU A 518 -16.91 2.68 -7.14
N SER A 519 -17.55 3.35 -8.10
CA SER A 519 -16.93 3.75 -9.37
C SER A 519 -15.63 4.53 -9.12
N ASN A 520 -15.65 5.46 -8.16
CA ASN A 520 -14.47 6.16 -7.66
C ASN A 520 -14.33 5.87 -6.16
N LEU A 521 -13.61 4.82 -5.79
CA LEU A 521 -13.51 4.32 -4.42
C LEU A 521 -13.22 5.40 -3.36
N ASP A 522 -12.25 6.27 -3.62
CA ASP A 522 -11.80 7.32 -2.71
C ASP A 522 -12.83 8.45 -2.52
N GLN A 523 -13.77 8.58 -3.44
CA GLN A 523 -14.85 9.58 -3.41
C GLN A 523 -16.18 8.99 -2.95
N ASP A 524 -16.57 7.85 -3.51
CA ASP A 524 -17.86 7.21 -3.28
C ASP A 524 -17.95 6.65 -1.87
N LEU A 525 -16.88 6.07 -1.32
CA LEU A 525 -16.92 5.45 0.00
C LEU A 525 -17.21 6.48 1.12
N PRO A 526 -16.53 7.65 1.21
CA PRO A 526 -16.89 8.69 2.16
C PRO A 526 -18.32 9.21 1.96
N ASN A 527 -18.75 9.48 0.73
CA ASN A 527 -20.09 9.98 0.44
C ASN A 527 -21.19 8.96 0.78
N ASN A 528 -20.94 7.66 0.57
CA ASN A 528 -21.82 6.58 0.99
C ASN A 528 -21.93 6.53 2.52
N MET A 529 -20.80 6.71 3.21
CA MET A 529 -20.71 6.64 4.67
C MET A 529 -21.10 7.93 5.41
N ILE A 530 -21.55 8.98 4.71
CA ILE A 530 -21.77 10.34 5.24
C ILE A 530 -22.65 10.43 6.50
N TYR A 531 -23.54 9.46 6.74
CA TYR A 531 -24.39 9.38 7.93
C TYR A 531 -23.73 8.67 9.12
N GLN A 532 -22.81 7.76 8.86
CA GLN A 532 -22.11 6.96 9.88
C GLN A 532 -20.75 7.58 10.26
N VAL A 533 -20.11 8.25 9.30
CA VAL A 533 -18.86 8.97 9.45
C VAL A 533 -19.09 10.37 8.87
N ALA A 534 -19.22 11.34 9.76
CA ALA A 534 -19.65 12.69 9.37
C ALA A 534 -18.59 13.38 8.50
N ILE A 535 -19.05 14.15 7.51
CA ILE A 535 -18.21 14.98 6.64
C ILE A 535 -18.46 16.45 6.95
N LYS A 536 -17.40 17.20 7.25
CA LYS A 536 -17.45 18.66 7.21
C LYS A 536 -17.34 19.12 5.76
N SER A 537 -18.38 19.75 5.22
CA SER A 537 -18.27 20.42 3.92
C SER A 537 -17.36 21.65 4.05
N LEU A 538 -16.25 21.65 3.33
CA LEU A 538 -15.31 22.77 3.26
C LEU A 538 -15.89 23.91 2.40
N PRO A 539 -15.47 25.17 2.63
CA PRO A 539 -15.85 26.29 1.76
C PRO A 539 -15.51 26.03 0.29
N GLN A 540 -16.37 26.46 -0.63
CA GLN A 540 -16.20 26.18 -2.06
C GLN A 540 -14.90 26.74 -2.64
N ASP A 541 -14.43 27.87 -2.11
CA ASP A 541 -13.21 28.53 -2.57
C ASP A 541 -11.96 27.64 -2.41
N TRP A 542 -12.02 26.60 -1.59
CA TRP A 542 -10.93 25.61 -1.46
C TRP A 542 -10.75 24.71 -2.66
N LEU A 543 -11.71 24.60 -3.58
CA LEU A 543 -11.55 23.79 -4.79
C LEU A 543 -12.26 24.44 -5.97
N TRP A 544 -11.46 24.83 -6.95
CA TRP A 544 -11.95 25.26 -8.25
C TRP A 544 -11.50 24.31 -9.35
N CYS A 545 -12.39 24.02 -10.30
CA CYS A 545 -12.11 23.22 -11.48
C CYS A 545 -12.89 23.81 -12.66
N GLU A 546 -12.22 23.98 -13.80
CA GLU A 546 -12.78 24.62 -14.99
C GLU A 546 -14.07 23.95 -15.47
N THR A 547 -14.15 22.63 -15.31
CA THR A 547 -15.28 21.83 -15.77
C THR A 547 -16.56 22.08 -14.96
N TRP A 548 -16.49 22.48 -13.69
CA TRP A 548 -17.69 22.53 -12.82
C TRP A 548 -17.94 23.89 -12.17
N CYS A 549 -16.91 24.72 -12.04
CA CYS A 549 -16.99 26.04 -11.44
C CYS A 549 -17.05 27.11 -12.54
N ASP A 550 -17.77 28.20 -12.29
CA ASP A 550 -17.81 29.37 -13.17
C ASP A 550 -16.45 30.09 -13.21
N ASP A 551 -16.23 30.93 -14.23
CA ASP A 551 -14.94 31.61 -14.42
C ASP A 551 -14.72 32.74 -13.40
N GLU A 552 -15.78 33.35 -12.87
CA GLU A 552 -15.71 34.44 -11.88
C GLU A 552 -15.13 33.95 -10.54
N SER A 553 -15.57 32.79 -10.09
CA SER A 553 -15.13 32.13 -8.85
C SER A 553 -13.66 31.73 -8.87
N LYS A 554 -13.03 31.65 -10.05
CA LYS A 554 -11.60 31.37 -10.19
C LYS A 554 -10.75 32.45 -9.50
N GLN A 555 -11.23 33.69 -9.44
CA GLN A 555 -10.49 34.81 -8.82
C GLN A 555 -10.31 34.64 -7.31
N ARG A 556 -11.25 33.96 -6.66
CA ARG A 556 -11.22 33.66 -5.22
C ARG A 556 -10.76 32.23 -4.90
N ALA A 557 -10.37 31.46 -5.92
CA ALA A 557 -9.96 30.07 -5.75
C ALA A 557 -8.64 29.97 -4.97
N LYS A 558 -8.68 29.22 -3.86
CA LYS A 558 -7.54 28.90 -3.01
C LYS A 558 -6.74 27.73 -3.53
N THR A 559 -7.40 26.77 -4.18
CA THR A 559 -6.73 25.71 -4.96
C THR A 559 -7.45 25.50 -6.29
N ILE A 560 -6.70 25.05 -7.29
CA ILE A 560 -7.19 24.71 -8.62
C ILE A 560 -6.88 23.25 -8.90
N ASP A 561 -7.91 22.46 -9.17
CA ASP A 561 -7.83 21.07 -9.60
C ASP A 561 -7.93 20.98 -11.13
N LEU A 562 -6.98 20.28 -11.75
CA LEU A 562 -6.92 20.07 -13.21
C LEU A 562 -7.80 18.89 -13.62
N CYS A 563 -9.08 19.00 -13.26
CA CYS A 563 -10.12 18.01 -13.50
C CYS A 563 -10.29 17.65 -14.98
N ASN A 564 -10.68 16.41 -15.24
CA ASN A 564 -10.99 15.96 -16.61
C ASN A 564 -12.28 16.62 -17.12
N ASN A 565 -12.33 16.90 -18.42
CA ASN A 565 -13.51 17.46 -19.08
C ASN A 565 -14.27 16.36 -19.83
N PRO A 566 -15.57 16.13 -19.56
CA PRO A 566 -16.34 15.11 -20.29
C PRO A 566 -16.69 15.52 -21.73
N LYS A 567 -16.62 16.81 -22.09
CA LYS A 567 -16.91 17.33 -23.43
C LYS A 567 -15.68 17.39 -24.34
N THR A 568 -14.48 17.47 -23.79
CA THR A 568 -13.23 17.66 -24.56
C THR A 568 -12.11 16.75 -24.08
N LYS A 569 -11.19 16.40 -24.98
CA LYS A 569 -10.01 15.57 -24.65
C LYS A 569 -8.72 16.38 -24.75
N GLU A 570 -8.66 17.52 -24.06
CA GLU A 570 -7.43 18.32 -23.99
C GLU A 570 -6.38 17.60 -23.11
N PRO A 571 -5.10 17.49 -23.55
CA PRO A 571 -4.05 16.93 -22.71
C PRO A 571 -3.80 17.76 -21.44
N LYS A 572 -3.61 17.10 -20.29
CA LYS A 572 -3.45 17.77 -18.98
C LYS A 572 -2.36 18.84 -18.94
N LEU A 573 -1.21 18.63 -19.59
CA LEU A 573 -0.12 19.63 -19.63
C LEU A 573 -0.56 20.93 -20.34
N LYS A 574 -1.33 20.79 -21.42
CA LYS A 574 -1.85 21.95 -22.15
C LYS A 574 -2.92 22.68 -21.34
N ALA A 575 -3.80 21.93 -20.70
CA ALA A 575 -4.79 22.48 -19.78
C ALA A 575 -4.12 23.22 -18.61
N ALA A 576 -3.08 22.64 -18.00
CA ALA A 576 -2.35 23.24 -16.89
C ALA A 576 -1.80 24.64 -17.22
N ALA A 577 -1.04 24.75 -18.33
CA ALA A 577 -0.46 26.02 -18.77
C ALA A 577 -1.50 27.08 -19.13
N ARG A 578 -2.68 26.65 -19.63
CA ARG A 578 -3.79 27.54 -20.00
C ARG A 578 -4.60 27.99 -18.78
N ILE A 579 -4.86 27.07 -17.85
CA ILE A 579 -5.73 27.30 -16.69
C ILE A 579 -4.98 28.06 -15.59
N ALA A 580 -3.72 27.71 -15.32
CA ALA A 580 -2.91 28.33 -14.28
C ALA A 580 -1.58 28.80 -14.88
N PRO A 581 -1.47 30.07 -15.31
CA PRO A 581 -0.24 30.60 -15.91
C PRO A 581 1.00 30.42 -15.01
N GLU A 582 0.83 30.51 -13.69
CA GLU A 582 1.90 30.29 -12.71
C GLU A 582 2.48 28.87 -12.74
N TRP A 583 1.74 27.90 -13.29
CA TRP A 583 2.22 26.53 -13.47
C TRP A 583 3.48 26.50 -14.34
N VAL A 584 3.55 27.33 -15.39
CA VAL A 584 4.70 27.41 -16.30
C VAL A 584 5.95 27.90 -15.58
N GLU A 585 5.79 28.84 -14.65
CA GLU A 585 6.90 29.37 -13.86
C GLU A 585 7.46 28.33 -12.89
N TYR A 586 6.58 27.64 -12.16
CA TYR A 586 6.97 26.55 -11.25
C TYR A 586 7.64 25.39 -11.99
N ASP A 587 7.07 24.99 -13.13
CA ASP A 587 7.62 23.94 -13.98
C ASP A 587 9.02 24.30 -14.53
N ALA A 588 9.21 25.55 -14.96
CA ALA A 588 10.51 26.03 -15.42
C ALA A 588 11.55 26.13 -14.28
N GLU A 589 11.13 26.45 -13.06
CA GLU A 589 12.01 26.44 -11.88
C GLU A 589 12.47 25.03 -11.52
N ILE A 590 11.52 24.09 -11.44
CA ILE A 590 11.83 22.68 -11.14
C ILE A 590 12.74 22.09 -12.21
N ARG A 591 12.49 22.35 -13.50
CA ARG A 591 13.38 21.91 -14.58
C ARG A 591 14.81 22.42 -14.40
N ARG A 592 14.99 23.72 -14.13
CA ARG A 592 16.32 24.30 -13.85
C ARG A 592 17.01 23.62 -12.67
N LEU A 593 16.26 23.22 -11.63
CA LEU A 593 16.82 22.44 -10.54
C LEU A 593 17.29 21.05 -11.01
N LEU A 594 16.47 20.33 -11.79
CA LEU A 594 16.83 19.01 -12.32
C LEU A 594 18.04 19.07 -13.23
N ASP A 595 18.09 20.04 -14.15
CA ASP A 595 19.21 20.21 -15.07
C ASP A 595 20.54 20.47 -14.31
N ARG A 596 20.49 21.23 -13.20
CA ARG A 596 21.65 21.43 -12.30
C ARG A 596 22.08 20.14 -11.60
N LEU A 597 21.13 19.26 -11.24
CA LEU A 597 21.44 17.98 -10.60
C LEU A 597 22.06 16.99 -11.59
N ASP A 598 21.56 16.95 -12.82
CA ASP A 598 22.09 16.07 -13.86
C ASP A 598 23.49 16.49 -14.29
N THR A 599 23.72 17.78 -14.51
CA THR A 599 25.06 18.32 -14.79
C THR A 599 26.04 18.09 -13.64
N GLY A 600 25.59 18.22 -12.38
CA GLY A 600 26.39 17.91 -11.20
C GLY A 600 26.77 16.43 -11.09
N LYS A 601 25.85 15.51 -11.41
CA LYS A 601 26.11 14.06 -11.47
C LYS A 601 27.16 13.74 -12.54
N HIS A 602 27.07 14.35 -13.72
CA HIS A 602 28.06 14.16 -14.79
C HIS A 602 29.45 14.71 -14.42
N ALA A 603 29.53 15.83 -13.72
CA ALA A 603 30.81 16.42 -13.28
C ALA A 603 31.52 15.58 -12.19
N LEU A 604 30.76 14.95 -11.29
CA LEU A 604 31.28 14.03 -10.26
C LEU A 604 31.81 12.72 -10.88
N LEU A 605 31.09 12.15 -11.87
CA LEU A 605 31.54 10.95 -12.57
C LEU A 605 32.82 11.18 -13.38
N THR A 606 32.99 12.37 -13.98
CA THR A 606 34.26 12.73 -14.66
C THR A 606 35.43 12.98 -13.71
N HIS A 607 35.18 13.22 -12.42
CA HIS A 607 36.22 13.43 -11.42
C HIS A 607 36.70 12.14 -10.75
N ASP A 608 35.89 11.10 -10.71
CA ASP A 608 36.28 9.76 -10.23
C ASP A 608 36.96 8.90 -11.32
N GLU A 609 36.98 9.37 -12.58
CA GLU A 609 37.69 8.74 -13.72
C GLU A 609 39.03 9.42 -14.08
N LEU A 610 39.48 10.43 -13.30
CA LEU A 610 40.78 11.11 -13.41
C LEU A 610 41.62 10.87 -12.16
#